data_AF-A0A7K2E8L4-F1
#
_entry.id   AF-A0A7K2E8L4-F1
#
_cell.length_a   1.000
_cell.length_b   1.000
_cell.length_c   1.000
_cell.angle_alpha   90.00
_cell.angle_beta   90.00
_cell.angle_gamma   90.00
#
_symmetry.space_group_name_H-M   'P 1'
#
loop_
_entity.id
_entity.type
_entity.pdbx_description
1 polymer ?
#
loop_
_entity_poly.entity_id
_entity_poly.type
_entity_poly.pdbx_seq_one_letter_code
_entity_poly.pdbx_strand_id
1 'polypeptide(L)'
;MSAPASNSFYYGYCLEWMRRWDAETVDLIYLDPPFNSNADYNTLYAAEGGGDAQFRAFTDTWTWDEAAADRVSSYLGAVGRPAHPAIIGLYKTLGECGMLAYLTYIAERLEECSRLLKPTGSIYYHCDPTASHYIKVLMDAVFGHRSFRNEIVWKRTASSTGGCK
;
A
#
# COMPACT_ATOMS: atom_id res chain seq x y z
N MET A 1 5.05 -15.45 22.95
CA MET A 1 4.42 -14.97 21.73
C MET A 1 4.66 -13.48 21.62
N SER A 2 5.21 -13.00 20.50
CA SER A 2 5.53 -11.60 20.26
C SER A 2 4.36 -10.96 19.50
N ALA A 3 3.66 -10.02 20.12
CA ALA A 3 2.58 -9.26 19.51
C ALA A 3 2.89 -7.76 19.63
N PRO A 4 2.32 -6.90 18.76
CA PRO A 4 2.40 -5.46 18.97
C PRO A 4 1.84 -5.10 20.35
N ALA A 5 2.62 -4.34 21.11
CA ALA A 5 2.21 -3.85 22.42
C ALA A 5 1.08 -2.83 22.25
N SER A 6 0.14 -2.82 23.20
CA SER A 6 -0.98 -1.89 23.17
C SER A 6 -0.49 -0.44 23.21
N ASN A 7 -1.16 0.44 22.45
CA ASN A 7 -0.91 1.88 22.42
C ASN A 7 0.57 2.26 22.20
N SER A 8 1.26 1.53 21.34
CA SER A 8 2.70 1.69 21.10
C SER A 8 2.99 2.17 19.68
N PHE A 9 4.06 2.96 19.54
CA PHE A 9 4.59 3.40 18.25
C PHE A 9 5.93 2.71 17.95
N TYR A 10 6.08 2.25 16.72
CA TYR A 10 7.27 1.55 16.24
C TYR A 10 7.92 2.35 15.13
N TYR A 11 9.20 2.70 15.29
CA TYR A 11 9.96 3.47 14.31
C TYR A 11 10.85 2.56 13.45
N GLY A 12 10.91 2.83 12.14
CA GLY A 12 11.70 2.07 11.16
C GLY A 12 10.86 1.47 10.03
N TYR A 13 11.42 0.49 9.31
CA TYR A 13 10.72 -0.19 8.22
C TYR A 13 9.61 -1.09 8.76
N CYS A 14 8.38 -0.88 8.29
CA CYS A 14 7.21 -1.63 8.74
C CYS A 14 7.36 -3.16 8.56
N LEU A 15 7.96 -3.61 7.45
CA LEU A 15 8.21 -5.04 7.20
C LEU A 15 9.07 -5.70 8.27
N GLU A 16 10.09 -5.00 8.78
CA GLU A 16 10.97 -5.55 9.81
C GLU A 16 10.22 -5.76 11.13
N TRP A 17 9.33 -4.83 11.47
CA TRP A 17 8.48 -4.97 12.65
C TRP A 17 7.44 -6.06 12.48
N MET A 18 6.73 -6.08 11.36
CA MET A 18 5.69 -7.08 11.08
C MET A 18 6.26 -8.50 11.17
N ARG A 19 7.44 -8.75 10.59
CA ARG A 19 8.11 -10.07 10.63
C ARG A 19 8.53 -10.55 12.02
N ARG A 20 8.58 -9.66 13.02
CA ARG A 20 8.92 -10.00 14.42
C ARG A 20 7.71 -10.41 15.25
N TRP A 21 6.50 -10.12 14.78
CA TRP A 21 5.27 -10.47 15.47
C TRP A 21 4.73 -11.81 14.98
N ASP A 22 4.12 -12.56 15.88
CA ASP A 22 3.51 -13.85 15.60
C ASP A 22 2.26 -13.68 14.72
N ALA A 23 1.95 -14.73 13.96
CA ALA A 23 0.76 -14.79 13.13
C ALA A 23 -0.52 -14.69 13.98
N GLU A 24 -1.61 -14.25 13.36
CA GLU A 24 -2.95 -14.21 13.96
C GLU A 24 -3.01 -13.44 15.30
N THR A 25 -2.28 -12.34 15.40
CA THR A 25 -2.22 -11.50 16.61
C THR A 25 -3.04 -10.22 16.50
N VAL A 26 -3.42 -9.80 15.28
CA VAL A 26 -4.08 -8.52 15.01
C VAL A 26 -5.54 -8.71 14.59
N ASP A 27 -6.44 -7.94 15.19
CA ASP A 27 -7.88 -7.96 14.85
C ASP A 27 -8.23 -7.02 13.68
N LEU A 28 -7.54 -5.89 13.56
CA LEU A 28 -7.83 -4.85 12.57
C LEU A 28 -6.56 -4.18 12.08
N ILE A 29 -6.42 -4.05 10.76
CA ILE A 29 -5.35 -3.29 10.11
C ILE A 29 -5.97 -2.17 9.29
N TYR A 30 -5.39 -0.97 9.38
CA TYR A 30 -5.65 0.14 8.46
C TYR A 30 -4.34 0.52 7.77
N LEU A 31 -4.36 0.59 6.44
CA LEU A 31 -3.21 1.00 5.62
C LEU A 31 -3.57 2.23 4.79
N ASP A 32 -2.70 3.23 4.86
CA ASP A 32 -2.70 4.43 4.01
C ASP A 32 -1.32 4.58 3.37
N PRO A 33 -0.95 3.70 2.42
CA PRO A 33 0.36 3.73 1.78
C PRO A 33 0.49 4.91 0.80
N PRO A 34 1.72 5.25 0.36
CA PRO A 34 1.91 6.23 -0.72
C PRO A 34 1.11 5.83 -1.98
N PHE A 35 0.62 6.83 -2.71
CA PHE A 35 -0.52 6.65 -3.61
C PHE A 35 -0.26 6.22 -5.06
N ASN A 36 0.92 6.19 -5.66
CA ASN A 36 1.08 6.09 -7.12
C ASN A 36 0.08 6.92 -7.98
N SER A 37 -0.25 8.12 -7.49
CA SER A 37 -1.22 9.05 -8.08
C SER A 37 -0.61 10.01 -9.11
N ASN A 38 0.71 9.91 -9.36
CA ASN A 38 1.49 10.90 -10.11
C ASN A 38 1.31 12.35 -9.59
N ALA A 39 0.93 12.52 -8.32
CA ALA A 39 0.70 13.83 -7.71
C ALA A 39 1.90 14.28 -6.87
N ASP A 40 2.35 15.51 -7.08
CA ASP A 40 3.35 16.17 -6.23
C ASP A 40 2.68 16.68 -4.95
N TYR A 41 2.95 16.03 -3.81
CA TYR A 41 2.56 16.55 -2.49
C TYR A 41 3.63 17.53 -1.98
N ASN A 42 3.40 18.82 -2.20
CA ASN A 42 4.15 19.88 -1.53
C ASN A 42 3.58 20.10 -0.13
N THR A 43 4.23 19.55 0.90
CA THR A 43 3.90 19.89 2.28
C THR A 43 4.58 21.21 2.63
N LEU A 44 3.84 22.31 2.60
CA LEU A 44 4.29 23.59 3.12
C LEU A 44 4.27 23.54 4.65
N TYR A 45 5.38 23.17 5.29
CA TYR A 45 5.57 23.50 6.69
C TYR A 45 5.91 24.99 6.76
N ALA A 46 4.98 25.80 7.26
CA ALA A 46 5.29 27.16 7.68
C ALA A 46 6.22 27.06 8.90
N ALA A 47 7.53 27.18 8.68
CA ALA A 47 8.44 27.45 9.77
C ALA A 47 8.05 28.80 10.37
N GLU A 48 7.89 28.87 11.70
CA GLU A 48 7.77 30.15 12.41
C GLU A 48 9.09 30.92 12.24
N GLY A 49 9.22 31.64 11.12
CA GLY A 49 10.47 32.28 10.74
C GLY A 49 10.68 32.39 9.23
N GLY A 50 9.69 32.85 8.48
CA GLY A 50 9.88 33.63 7.24
C GLY A 50 10.83 33.08 6.18
N GLY A 51 10.91 31.76 5.99
CA GLY A 51 11.64 31.13 4.90
C GLY A 51 10.79 30.06 4.24
N ASP A 52 10.47 30.25 2.96
CA ASP A 52 9.81 29.25 2.11
C ASP A 52 10.78 28.08 1.85
N ALA A 53 11.00 27.24 2.85
CA ALA A 53 11.66 25.95 2.67
C ALA A 53 10.63 24.97 2.11
N GLN A 54 10.51 24.90 0.78
CA GLN A 54 9.79 23.81 0.11
C GLN A 54 10.55 22.50 0.37
N PHE A 55 10.12 21.73 1.38
CA PHE A 55 10.57 20.36 1.55
C PHE A 55 9.69 19.47 0.66
N ARG A 56 10.26 18.88 -0.40
CA ARG A 56 9.60 17.83 -1.21
C ARG A 56 9.31 16.65 -0.29
N ALA A 57 8.09 16.57 0.25
CA ALA A 57 7.78 15.64 1.32
C ALA A 57 7.79 14.19 0.83
N PHE A 58 7.22 13.88 -0.34
CA PHE A 58 7.35 12.57 -1.01
C PHE A 58 7.04 12.75 -2.49
N THR A 59 7.94 12.32 -3.39
CA THR A 59 7.59 12.12 -4.80
C THR A 59 6.87 10.79 -4.91
N ASP A 60 5.59 10.81 -5.25
CA ASP A 60 4.74 9.62 -5.46
C ASP A 60 5.03 8.90 -6.80
N THR A 61 6.27 9.06 -7.27
CA THR A 61 6.74 8.55 -8.56
C THR A 61 7.51 7.28 -8.32
N TRP A 62 6.83 6.15 -8.49
CA TRP A 62 7.47 4.85 -8.51
C TRP A 62 8.20 4.66 -9.84
N THR A 63 9.47 4.31 -9.79
CA THR A 63 10.25 3.95 -10.96
C THR A 63 10.61 2.48 -10.92
N TRP A 64 10.77 1.86 -12.09
CA TRP A 64 11.36 0.54 -12.17
C TRP A 64 12.85 0.64 -11.84
N ASP A 65 13.24 0.05 -10.71
CA ASP A 65 14.62 0.00 -10.21
C ASP A 65 15.07 -1.45 -9.97
N GLU A 66 16.34 -1.62 -9.61
CA GLU A 66 16.92 -2.93 -9.30
C GLU A 66 16.16 -3.63 -8.17
N ALA A 67 15.72 -2.87 -7.15
CA ALA A 67 14.94 -3.41 -6.05
C ALA A 67 13.57 -3.95 -6.49
N ALA A 68 12.91 -3.31 -7.46
CA ALA A 68 11.67 -3.79 -8.07
C ALA A 68 11.90 -5.08 -8.87
N ALA A 69 13.00 -5.14 -9.63
CA ALA A 69 13.39 -6.34 -10.37
C ALA A 69 13.67 -7.51 -9.42
N ASP A 70 14.34 -7.27 -8.30
CA ASP A 70 14.60 -8.27 -7.26
C ASP A 70 13.29 -8.77 -6.62
N ARG A 71 12.36 -7.86 -6.30
CA ARG A 71 11.04 -8.25 -5.77
C ARG A 71 10.30 -9.14 -6.75
N VAL A 72 10.24 -8.79 -8.04
CA VAL A 72 9.61 -9.64 -9.06
C VAL A 72 10.31 -10.99 -9.19
N SER A 73 11.65 -10.99 -9.19
CA SER A 73 12.44 -12.24 -9.24
C SER A 73 12.13 -13.15 -8.04
N SER A 74 11.95 -12.58 -6.85
CA SER A 74 11.53 -13.33 -5.66
C SER A 74 10.16 -13.97 -5.84
N TYR A 75 9.23 -13.31 -6.52
CA TYR A 75 7.91 -13.88 -6.83
C TYR A 75 8.00 -14.94 -7.91
N LEU A 76 8.78 -14.74 -8.98
CA LEU A 76 9.00 -15.75 -10.03
C LEU A 76 9.55 -17.07 -9.47
N GLY A 77 10.46 -17.00 -8.50
CA GLY A 77 11.05 -18.17 -7.85
C GLY A 77 10.19 -18.82 -6.75
N ALA A 78 9.13 -18.15 -6.28
CA ALA A 78 8.38 -18.57 -5.09
C ALA A 78 6.87 -18.74 -5.37
N VAL A 79 6.51 -19.81 -6.08
CA VAL A 79 5.13 -20.14 -6.48
C VAL A 79 4.17 -20.31 -5.28
N GLY A 80 4.69 -20.63 -4.10
CA GLY A 80 3.89 -20.79 -2.88
C GLY A 80 3.48 -19.49 -2.18
N ARG A 81 3.96 -18.32 -2.63
CA ARG A 81 3.61 -17.04 -2.00
C ARG A 81 2.18 -16.60 -2.37
N PRO A 82 1.37 -16.11 -1.42
CA PRO A 82 -0.01 -15.71 -1.70
C PRO A 82 -0.15 -14.67 -2.84
N ALA A 83 0.75 -13.70 -2.93
CA ALA A 83 0.68 -12.67 -3.98
C ALA A 83 1.24 -13.14 -5.34
N HIS A 84 1.90 -14.30 -5.41
CA HIS A 84 2.53 -14.81 -6.64
C HIS A 84 1.62 -14.73 -7.88
N PRO A 85 0.40 -15.32 -7.90
CA PRO A 85 -0.43 -15.33 -9.11
C PRO A 85 -0.78 -13.93 -9.60
N ALA A 86 -1.06 -12.99 -8.70
CA ALA A 86 -1.34 -11.60 -9.07
C ALA A 86 -0.09 -10.92 -9.64
N ILE A 87 1.07 -11.03 -8.96
CA ILE A 87 2.31 -10.38 -9.41
C ILE A 87 2.76 -10.90 -10.77
N ILE A 88 2.69 -12.21 -11.02
CA ILE A 88 3.07 -12.76 -12.33
C ILE A 88 2.09 -12.33 -13.43
N GLY A 89 0.79 -12.31 -13.14
CA GLY A 89 -0.21 -11.82 -14.10
C GLY A 89 -0.01 -10.35 -14.43
N LEU A 90 0.25 -9.52 -13.42
CA LEU A 90 0.51 -8.10 -13.57
C LEU A 90 1.83 -7.83 -14.28
N TYR A 91 2.88 -8.60 -13.99
CA TYR A 91 4.16 -8.50 -14.71
C TYR A 91 3.99 -8.75 -16.21
N LYS A 92 3.24 -9.80 -16.58
CA LYS A 92 2.94 -10.10 -17.99
C LYS A 92 2.09 -9.03 -18.67
N THR A 93 1.28 -8.30 -17.91
CA THR A 93 0.32 -7.32 -18.45
C THR A 93 0.92 -5.91 -18.54
N LEU A 94 1.65 -5.50 -17.51
CA LEU A 94 2.17 -4.14 -17.33
C LEU A 94 3.63 -4.00 -17.76
N GLY A 95 4.39 -5.10 -17.75
CA GLY A 95 5.83 -5.08 -17.93
C GLY A 95 6.57 -4.32 -16.82
N GLU A 96 7.83 -4.00 -17.10
CA GLU A 96 8.75 -3.31 -16.19
C GLU A 96 8.43 -1.82 -16.13
N CYS A 97 7.55 -1.44 -15.20
CA CYS A 97 7.08 -0.06 -15.05
C CYS A 97 6.92 0.34 -13.58
N GLY A 98 6.76 1.65 -13.35
CA GLY A 98 6.54 2.22 -12.02
C GLY A 98 5.36 1.60 -11.26
N MET A 99 4.25 1.34 -11.96
CA MET A 99 3.08 0.69 -11.35
C MET A 99 3.43 -0.72 -10.83
N LEU A 100 4.21 -1.51 -11.58
CA LEU A 100 4.62 -2.83 -11.09
C LEU A 100 5.64 -2.73 -9.94
N ALA A 101 6.54 -1.75 -9.99
CA ALA A 101 7.46 -1.47 -8.88
C ALA A 101 6.70 -1.16 -7.58
N TYR A 102 5.61 -0.40 -7.68
CA TYR A 102 4.68 -0.12 -6.58
C TYR A 102 3.94 -1.39 -6.11
N LEU A 103 3.33 -2.14 -7.02
CA LEU A 103 2.51 -3.31 -6.67
C LEU A 103 3.35 -4.40 -5.98
N THR A 104 4.58 -4.61 -6.43
CA THR A 104 5.51 -5.56 -5.78
C THR A 104 5.93 -5.09 -4.40
N TYR A 105 6.12 -3.78 -4.21
CA TYR A 105 6.36 -3.20 -2.89
C TYR A 105 5.16 -3.47 -1.97
N ILE A 106 3.93 -3.17 -2.40
CA ILE A 106 2.72 -3.39 -1.60
C ILE A 106 2.50 -4.88 -1.30
N ALA A 107 2.77 -5.77 -2.26
CA ALA A 107 2.56 -7.21 -2.11
C ALA A 107 3.29 -7.81 -0.91
N GLU A 108 4.56 -7.43 -0.69
CA GLU A 108 5.32 -7.90 0.47
C GLU A 108 4.65 -7.49 1.80
N ARG A 109 4.07 -6.29 1.86
CA ARG A 109 3.41 -5.79 3.08
C ARG A 109 2.08 -6.48 3.29
N LEU A 110 1.30 -6.70 2.22
CA LEU A 110 0.00 -7.36 2.31
C LEU A 110 0.13 -8.81 2.76
N GLU A 111 1.16 -9.54 2.32
CA GLU A 111 1.42 -10.91 2.79
C GLU A 111 1.68 -10.95 4.30
N GLU A 112 2.50 -10.03 4.82
CA GLU A 112 2.73 -9.93 6.27
C GLU A 112 1.47 -9.48 7.01
N CYS A 113 0.68 -8.55 6.46
CA CYS A 113 -0.60 -8.16 7.04
C CYS A 113 -1.56 -9.35 7.12
N SER A 114 -1.62 -10.18 6.07
CA SER A 114 -2.43 -11.40 6.05
C SER A 114 -1.98 -12.42 7.07
N ARG A 115 -0.66 -12.56 7.29
CA ARG A 115 -0.12 -13.45 8.32
C ARG A 115 -0.48 -12.96 9.72
N LEU A 116 -0.42 -11.65 9.96
CA LEU A 116 -0.68 -11.06 11.28
C LEU A 116 -2.16 -11.02 11.65
N LEU A 117 -3.06 -10.93 10.67
CA LEU A 117 -4.49 -10.90 10.92
C LEU A 117 -4.99 -12.24 11.47
N LYS A 118 -5.84 -12.16 12.48
CA LYS A 118 -6.65 -13.30 12.92
C LYS A 118 -7.60 -13.74 11.81
N PRO A 119 -8.10 -14.99 11.83
CA PRO A 119 -9.12 -15.45 10.88
C PRO A 119 -10.41 -14.61 10.89
N THR A 120 -10.72 -13.95 12.01
CA THR A 120 -11.87 -13.04 12.17
C THR A 120 -11.52 -11.57 11.91
N GLY A 121 -10.26 -11.27 11.62
CA GLY A 121 -9.76 -9.91 11.47
C GLY A 121 -10.19 -9.26 10.15
N SER A 122 -9.95 -7.96 10.05
CA SER A 122 -10.24 -7.19 8.83
C SER A 122 -9.12 -6.22 8.49
N ILE A 123 -8.98 -5.91 7.20
CA ILE A 123 -8.06 -4.91 6.70
C ILE A 123 -8.80 -3.86 5.87
N TYR A 124 -8.48 -2.59 6.12
CA TYR A 124 -8.91 -1.46 5.32
C TYR A 124 -7.70 -0.91 4.59
N TYR A 125 -7.77 -0.85 3.27
CA TYR A 125 -6.72 -0.31 2.43
C TYR A 125 -7.23 0.95 1.74
N HIS A 126 -6.61 2.09 2.03
CA HIS A 126 -6.88 3.35 1.36
C HIS A 126 -6.06 3.43 0.07
N CYS A 127 -6.73 3.68 -1.06
CA CYS A 127 -6.08 3.79 -2.36
C CYS A 127 -6.74 4.91 -3.20
N ASP A 128 -6.01 5.33 -4.23
CA ASP A 128 -6.52 6.24 -5.25
C ASP A 128 -7.18 5.45 -6.41
N PRO A 129 -7.90 6.14 -7.32
CA PRO A 129 -8.49 5.47 -8.48
C PRO A 129 -7.46 4.83 -9.41
N THR A 130 -6.23 5.36 -9.50
CA THR A 130 -5.17 4.93 -10.43
C THR A 130 -4.72 3.50 -10.15
N ALA A 131 -4.45 3.18 -8.88
CA ALA A 131 -3.96 1.87 -8.47
C ALA A 131 -5.05 0.93 -7.93
N SER A 132 -6.23 1.46 -7.58
CA SER A 132 -7.33 0.72 -6.92
C SER A 132 -7.62 -0.67 -7.51
N HIS A 133 -7.77 -0.77 -8.83
CA HIS A 133 -8.09 -2.03 -9.50
C HIS A 133 -6.96 -3.06 -9.41
N TYR A 134 -5.71 -2.61 -9.55
CA TYR A 134 -4.55 -3.48 -9.43
C TYR A 134 -4.35 -3.97 -7.99
N ILE A 135 -4.54 -3.07 -7.02
CA ILE A 135 -4.50 -3.40 -5.59
C ILE A 135 -5.61 -4.40 -5.26
N LYS A 136 -6.82 -4.21 -5.80
CA LYS A 136 -7.93 -5.16 -5.59
C LYS A 136 -7.58 -6.57 -6.05
N VAL A 137 -6.99 -6.71 -7.25
CA VAL A 137 -6.53 -8.02 -7.76
C VAL A 137 -5.44 -8.60 -6.87
N LEU A 138 -4.50 -7.77 -6.40
CA LEU A 138 -3.45 -8.18 -5.49
C LEU A 138 -4.02 -8.65 -4.13
N MET A 139 -4.97 -7.92 -3.56
CA MET A 139 -5.66 -8.31 -2.33
C MET A 139 -6.47 -9.60 -2.50
N ASP A 140 -7.07 -9.83 -3.66
CA ASP A 140 -7.78 -11.08 -3.95
C ASP A 140 -6.84 -12.29 -3.96
N ALA A 141 -5.60 -12.12 -4.44
CA ALA A 141 -4.59 -13.17 -4.38
C ALA A 141 -4.12 -13.44 -2.94
N VAL A 142 -3.92 -12.39 -2.15
CA VAL A 142 -3.41 -12.51 -0.77
C VAL A 142 -4.46 -13.02 0.22
N PHE A 143 -5.67 -12.43 0.21
CA PHE A 143 -6.73 -12.69 1.20
C PHE A 143 -7.83 -13.63 0.69
N GLY A 144 -7.81 -13.96 -0.60
CA GLY A 144 -8.86 -14.71 -1.29
C GLY A 144 -10.01 -13.82 -1.76
N HIS A 145 -10.43 -14.02 -3.01
CA HIS A 145 -11.46 -13.22 -3.68
C HIS A 145 -12.84 -13.22 -2.98
N ARG A 146 -13.14 -14.24 -2.16
CA ARG A 146 -14.40 -14.32 -1.37
C ARG A 146 -14.36 -13.51 -0.08
N SER A 147 -13.18 -13.06 0.34
CA SER A 147 -12.98 -12.30 1.57
C SER A 147 -13.26 -10.81 1.39
N PHE A 148 -13.37 -10.34 0.14
CA PHE A 148 -13.73 -8.95 -0.14
C PHE A 148 -15.12 -8.63 0.41
N ARG A 149 -15.20 -7.55 1.19
CA ARG A 149 -16.46 -7.13 1.84
C ARG A 149 -17.12 -5.99 1.08
N ASN A 150 -16.46 -4.83 1.04
CA ASN A 150 -17.01 -3.61 0.49
C ASN A 150 -15.89 -2.70 -0.01
N GLU A 151 -16.26 -1.72 -0.84
CA GLU A 151 -15.45 -0.55 -1.18
C GLU A 151 -16.10 0.68 -0.56
N ILE A 152 -15.31 1.54 0.08
CA ILE A 152 -15.78 2.78 0.68
C ILE A 152 -15.30 3.93 -0.20
N VAL A 153 -16.22 4.59 -0.89
CA VAL A 153 -15.91 5.73 -1.77
C VAL A 153 -16.09 7.03 -1.00
N TRP A 154 -14.99 7.77 -0.80
CA TRP A 154 -15.01 9.07 -0.15
C TRP A 154 -15.18 10.20 -1.17
N LYS A 155 -16.33 10.89 -1.15
CA LYS A 155 -16.56 12.07 -2.00
C LYS A 155 -15.77 13.26 -1.46
N ARG A 156 -14.70 13.66 -2.15
CA ARG A 156 -14.05 14.96 -1.92
C ARG A 156 -14.95 16.08 -2.48
N THR A 157 -14.98 17.23 -1.82
CA THR A 157 -15.94 18.32 -2.00
C THR A 157 -16.26 18.62 -3.47
N ALA A 158 -17.54 18.70 -3.83
CA ALA A 158 -17.94 19.19 -5.15
C ALA A 158 -17.50 20.65 -5.27
N SER A 159 -16.87 21.03 -6.38
CA SER A 159 -16.68 22.43 -6.72
C SER A 159 -18.05 23.11 -6.61
N SER A 160 -18.17 24.12 -5.74
CA SER A 160 -19.33 24.98 -5.75
C SER A 160 -19.33 25.66 -7.13
N THR A 161 -20.23 25.23 -8.01
CA THR A 161 -20.58 26.02 -9.17
C THR A 161 -21.36 27.21 -8.61
N GLY A 162 -20.62 28.23 -8.17
CA GLY A 162 -21.16 29.54 -7.87
C GLY A 162 -21.61 30.17 -9.18
N GLY A 163 -22.80 29.81 -9.62
CA GLY A 163 -23.53 30.59 -10.61
C GLY A 163 -23.73 31.99 -10.05
N CYS A 164 -23.01 32.96 -10.58
CA CYS A 164 -23.38 34.35 -10.43
C CYS A 164 -24.52 34.63 -11.41
N LYS A 165 -25.51 35.37 -10.90
CA LYS A 165 -26.77 35.73 -11.55
C LYS A 165 -26.59 36.45 -12.88
#